data_AF-A0ABC8IWW7-F1
#
_entry.id   AF-A0ABC8IWW7-F1
#
_cell.length_a   1.000
_cell.length_b   1.000
_cell.length_c   1.000
_cell.angle_alpha   90.00
_cell.angle_beta   90.00
_cell.angle_gamma   90.00
#
_symmetry.space_group_name_H-M   'P 1'
#
loop_
_entity.id
_entity.type
_entity.pdbx_description
1 polymer ?
#
loop_
_entity_poly.entity_id
_entity_poly.type
_entity_poly.pdbx_seq_one_letter_code
_entity_poly.pdbx_strand_id
1 'polypeptide(L)'
;MLPQYFTHFFIGHDPVGDQYKILCVITGLPCQEELEEDEQVELESIPESMTEHWVFALEAGGSWKRVAKDFHTHYPSPIQVTMNEFLYYLTWDDLHTCDLVSFNIRSEELSMMLEMGYISLTSS
;
A
#
# COMPACT_ATOMS: atom_id res chain seq x y z
N MET A 1 -1.28 -22.60 -8.92
CA MET A 1 -1.59 -22.08 -7.58
C MET A 1 -2.22 -20.68 -7.75
N LEU A 2 -3.10 -20.22 -6.86
CA LEU A 2 -3.77 -18.92 -6.99
C LEU A 2 -2.91 -17.80 -6.37
N PRO A 3 -2.89 -16.59 -6.94
CA PRO A 3 -2.20 -15.45 -6.36
C PRO A 3 -2.67 -15.19 -4.92
N GLN A 4 -1.74 -14.77 -4.06
CA GLN A 4 -2.04 -14.44 -2.67
C GLN A 4 -2.37 -12.95 -2.57
N TYR A 5 -3.53 -12.64 -2.00
CA TYR A 5 -3.97 -11.28 -1.78
C TYR A 5 -3.95 -10.94 -0.30
N PHE A 6 -3.42 -9.76 0.01
CA PHE A 6 -3.41 -9.18 1.34
C PHE A 6 -4.20 -7.87 1.31
N THR A 7 -5.03 -7.64 2.33
CA THR A 7 -5.82 -6.40 2.44
C THR A 7 -5.54 -5.73 3.77
N HIS A 8 -5.22 -4.44 3.73
CA HIS A 8 -5.10 -3.59 4.92
C HIS A 8 -6.13 -2.47 4.86
N PHE A 9 -6.69 -2.15 6.04
CA PHE A 9 -7.67 -1.08 6.19
C PHE A 9 -7.14 -0.03 7.16
N PHE A 10 -7.22 1.23 6.77
CA PHE A 10 -6.84 2.37 7.57
C PHE A 10 -8.02 3.33 7.68
N ILE A 11 -8.26 3.88 8.87
CA ILE A 11 -9.34 4.84 9.09
C ILE A 11 -8.77 6.24 9.28
N GLY A 12 -9.41 7.23 8.66
CA GLY A 12 -9.08 8.64 8.78
C GLY A 12 -10.33 9.50 8.96
N HIS A 13 -10.17 10.64 9.62
CA HIS A 13 -11.21 11.66 9.81
C HIS A 13 -10.82 12.94 9.06
N ASP A 14 -11.72 13.46 8.23
CA ASP A 14 -11.64 14.80 7.69
C ASP A 14 -12.28 15.79 8.69
N PRO A 15 -11.50 16.62 9.39
CA PRO A 15 -12.03 17.51 10.41
C PRO A 15 -12.82 18.71 9.85
N VAL A 16 -12.70 19.04 8.55
CA VAL A 16 -13.45 20.16 7.96
C VAL A 16 -14.76 19.69 7.37
N GLY A 17 -14.75 18.55 6.68
CA GLY A 17 -15.96 17.92 6.16
C GLY A 17 -16.77 17.15 7.20
N ASP A 18 -16.18 16.93 8.39
CA ASP A 18 -16.68 16.03 9.45
C ASP A 18 -17.07 14.64 8.92
N GLN A 19 -16.21 14.08 8.06
CA GLN A 19 -16.46 12.81 7.39
C GLN A 19 -15.33 11.83 7.71
N TYR A 20 -15.69 10.62 8.15
CA TYR A 20 -14.74 9.53 8.27
C TYR A 20 -14.63 8.78 6.94
N LYS A 21 -13.41 8.34 6.62
CA LYS A 21 -13.14 7.51 5.44
C LYS A 21 -12.29 6.31 5.81
N ILE A 22 -12.50 5.20 5.09
CA ILE A 22 -11.68 4.01 5.17
C ILE A 22 -10.85 3.93 3.89
N LEU A 23 -9.53 3.95 4.03
CA LEU A 23 -8.58 3.58 2.98
C LEU A 23 -8.35 2.07 3.06
N CYS A 24 -8.58 1.38 1.96
CA CYS A 24 -8.31 -0.04 1.75
C CYS A 24 -7.14 -0.16 0.79
N VAL A 25 -6.12 -0.94 1.15
CA VAL A 25 -4.96 -1.24 0.32
C VAL A 25 -4.93 -2.74 0.08
N ILE A 26 -5.03 -3.13 -1.19
CA ILE A 26 -5.01 -4.53 -1.62
C ILE A 26 -3.68 -4.78 -2.32
N THR A 27 -2.88 -5.70 -1.81
CA THR A 27 -1.61 -6.12 -2.42
C THR A 27 -1.76 -7.56 -2.92
N GLY A 28 -1.54 -7.78 -4.22
CA GLY A 28 -1.52 -9.09 -4.84
C GLY A 28 -0.08 -9.52 -5.15
N LEU A 29 0.31 -10.71 -4.70
CA LEU A 29 1.64 -11.26 -4.95
C LEU A 29 1.61 -12.43 -5.92
N PRO A 30 2.60 -12.51 -6.82
CA PRO A 30 2.82 -13.72 -7.58
C PRO A 30 3.16 -14.87 -6.64
N CYS A 31 2.74 -16.08 -7.01
CA CYS A 31 3.22 -17.28 -6.34
C CYS A 31 4.72 -17.40 -6.62
N GLN A 32 5.57 -17.27 -5.60
CA GLN A 32 6.98 -17.66 -5.72
C GLN A 32 7.03 -19.18 -5.54
N GLU A 33 7.24 -19.93 -6.62
CA GLU A 33 7.94 -21.21 -6.47
C GLU A 33 9.40 -20.90 -6.16
N GLU A 34 10.04 -21.68 -5.28
CA GLU A 34 11.50 -21.76 -5.23
C GLU A 34 11.95 -22.35 -6.57
N LEU A 35 12.03 -21.51 -7.61
CA LEU A 35 12.53 -21.93 -8.91
C LEU A 35 14.00 -22.28 -8.72
N GLU A 36 14.35 -23.54 -8.99
CA GLU A 36 15.75 -23.96 -9.08
C GLU A 36 16.45 -23.08 -10.13
N GLU A 37 17.72 -22.73 -9.87
CA GLU A 37 18.48 -21.69 -10.60
C GLU A 37 18.56 -21.90 -12.14
N ASP A 38 18.19 -23.09 -12.62
CA ASP A 38 18.30 -23.51 -14.03
C ASP A 38 17.00 -23.32 -14.87
N GLU A 39 15.86 -22.95 -14.27
CA GLU A 39 14.56 -22.74 -14.99
C GLU A 39 14.20 -21.25 -15.18
N GLN A 40 15.18 -20.38 -15.44
CA GLN A 40 14.95 -19.01 -15.93
C GLN A 40 14.47 -19.00 -17.40
N VAL A 41 13.37 -19.69 -17.69
CA VAL A 41 12.72 -19.66 -19.01
C VAL A 41 11.56 -18.67 -18.94
N GLU A 42 11.73 -17.55 -19.65
CA GLU A 42 10.71 -16.58 -20.08
C GLU A 42 9.63 -16.22 -19.02
N LEU A 43 10.05 -15.38 -18.07
CA LEU A 43 9.24 -14.77 -17.01
C LEU A 43 8.22 -13.73 -17.55
N GLU A 44 7.66 -13.90 -18.75
CA GLU A 44 6.66 -12.96 -19.32
C GLU A 44 5.24 -13.26 -18.84
N SER A 45 5.04 -14.30 -18.02
CA SER A 45 3.71 -14.78 -17.60
C SER A 45 3.47 -14.79 -16.09
N ILE A 46 4.45 -14.39 -15.27
CA ILE A 46 4.19 -14.20 -13.83
C ILE A 46 3.41 -12.89 -13.68
N PRO A 47 2.20 -12.91 -13.08
CA PRO A 47 1.44 -11.68 -12.87
C PRO A 47 2.29 -10.73 -12.03
N GLU A 48 2.57 -9.55 -12.58
CA GLU A 48 3.24 -8.47 -11.87
C GLU A 48 2.52 -8.25 -10.53
N SER A 49 3.31 -8.09 -9.46
CA SER A 49 2.76 -7.74 -8.17
C SER A 49 1.92 -6.47 -8.31
N MET A 50 0.68 -6.49 -7.80
CA MET A 50 -0.25 -5.37 -7.94
C MET A 50 -0.56 -4.74 -6.59
N THR A 51 -0.71 -3.42 -6.54
CA THR A 51 -1.31 -2.72 -5.40
C THR A 51 -2.48 -1.88 -5.88
N GLU A 52 -3.61 -1.99 -5.18
CA GLU A 52 -4.79 -1.15 -5.40
C GLU A 52 -5.18 -0.41 -4.14
N HIS A 53 -5.53 0.86 -4.30
CA HIS A 53 -6.07 1.68 -3.22
C HIS A 53 -7.54 1.96 -3.48
N TRP A 54 -8.36 1.78 -2.44
CA TRP A 54 -9.79 1.99 -2.49
C TRP A 54 -10.22 2.82 -1.29
N VAL A 55 -11.14 3.75 -1.49
CA VAL A 55 -11.67 4.61 -0.43
C VAL A 55 -13.16 4.36 -0.29
N PHE A 56 -13.61 4.29 0.97
CA PHE A 56 -15.01 4.28 1.34
C PHE A 56 -15.31 5.46 2.26
N ALA A 57 -16.24 6.32 1.87
CA ALA A 57 -16.76 7.37 2.74
C ALA A 57 -17.82 6.77 3.69
N LEU A 58 -17.65 6.96 5.00
CA LEU A 58 -18.58 6.46 6.01
C LEU A 58 -19.82 7.36 6.11
N GLU A 59 -20.74 7.17 5.17
CA GLU A 59 -22.01 7.88 5.09
C GLU A 59 -23.17 6.96 4.68
N ALA A 60 -24.40 7.45 4.83
CA ALA A 60 -25.59 6.69 4.45
C ALA A 60 -25.60 6.44 2.93
N GLY A 61 -25.48 5.17 2.53
CA GLY A 61 -25.39 4.79 1.12
C GLY A 61 -23.99 4.93 0.50
N GLY A 62 -22.94 5.04 1.33
CA GLY A 62 -21.55 5.09 0.86
C GLY A 62 -21.18 3.94 -0.08
N SER A 63 -20.22 4.19 -0.96
CA SER A 63 -19.71 3.21 -1.92
C SER A 63 -18.19 3.23 -1.99
N TRP A 64 -17.62 2.11 -2.44
CA TRP A 64 -16.18 1.98 -2.66
C TRP A 64 -15.78 2.66 -3.97
N LYS A 65 -14.72 3.45 -3.92
CA LYS A 65 -14.11 4.11 -5.08
C LYS A 65 -12.64 3.77 -5.14
N ARG A 66 -12.16 3.30 -6.29
CA ARG A 66 -10.73 3.10 -6.53
C ARG A 66 -10.02 4.46 -6.64
N VAL A 67 -8.90 4.60 -5.94
CA VAL A 67 -8.03 5.77 -5.94
C VAL A 67 -6.61 5.32 -6.32
N ALA A 68 -5.83 6.19 -6.96
CA ALA A 68 -4.49 5.91 -7.50
C ALA A 68 -4.39 4.67 -8.44
N LYS A 69 -4.29 4.92 -9.75
CA LYS A 69 -4.11 3.84 -10.73
C LYS A 69 -2.66 3.37 -10.87
N ASP A 70 -1.71 4.28 -10.71
CA ASP A 70 -0.29 4.06 -11.03
C ASP A 70 0.59 4.25 -9.78
N PHE A 71 0.26 3.53 -8.69
CA PHE A 71 1.05 3.55 -7.46
C PHE A 71 2.00 2.36 -7.44
N HIS A 72 3.26 2.57 -7.04
CA HIS A 72 4.25 1.49 -6.95
C HIS A 72 3.76 0.37 -6.03
N THR A 73 4.02 -0.87 -6.40
CA THR A 73 3.60 -2.02 -5.60
C THR A 73 4.33 -2.06 -4.28
N HIS A 74 3.59 -2.21 -3.19
CA HIS A 74 4.17 -2.26 -1.85
C HIS A 74 3.31 -3.08 -0.90
N TYR A 75 3.92 -3.42 0.23
CA TYR A 75 3.32 -4.13 1.35
C TYR A 75 2.96 -3.12 2.44
N PRO A 76 1.68 -2.76 2.60
CA PRO A 76 1.28 -1.87 3.67
C PRO A 76 1.52 -2.52 5.04
N SER A 77 2.15 -1.77 5.94
CA SER A 77 2.27 -2.10 7.35
C SER A 77 1.02 -1.62 8.10
N PRO A 78 0.56 -2.32 9.16
CA PRO A 78 -0.54 -1.84 9.99
C PRO A 78 -0.18 -0.59 10.81
N ILE A 79 1.06 -0.12 10.75
CA ILE A 79 1.51 1.11 11.43
C ILE A 79 0.98 2.33 10.67
N GLN A 80 -0.03 2.99 11.25
CA GLN A 80 -0.60 4.24 10.75
C GLN A 80 -0.53 5.38 11.78
N VAL A 81 -0.52 6.61 11.29
CA VAL A 81 -0.78 7.83 12.06
C VAL A 81 -1.66 8.78 11.25
N THR A 82 -2.60 9.45 11.90
CA THR A 82 -3.43 10.49 11.27
C THR A 82 -3.09 11.83 11.89
N MET A 83 -2.69 12.80 11.07
CA MET A 83 -2.31 14.14 11.53
C MET A 83 -2.54 15.16 10.40
N ASN A 84 -3.05 16.35 10.75
CA ASN A 84 -3.21 17.48 9.83
C ASN A 84 -3.90 17.11 8.50
N GLU A 85 -5.03 16.40 8.54
CA GLU A 85 -5.82 15.97 7.37
C GLU A 85 -5.21 14.84 6.54
N PHE A 86 -4.02 14.36 6.91
CA PHE A 86 -3.35 13.25 6.25
C PHE A 86 -3.38 11.99 7.10
N LEU A 87 -3.59 10.86 6.43
CA LEU A 87 -3.29 9.53 6.94
C LEU A 87 -1.93 9.13 6.40
N TYR A 88 -1.02 8.77 7.28
CA TYR A 88 0.30 8.26 6.94
C TYR A 88 0.37 6.79 7.34
N TYR A 89 0.91 5.96 6.46
CA TYR A 89 1.19 4.56 6.76
C TYR A 89 2.54 4.17 6.18
N LEU A 90 3.19 3.20 6.83
CA LEU A 90 4.45 2.66 6.35
C LEU A 90 4.20 1.55 5.35
N THR A 91 5.08 1.46 4.36
CA THR A 91 5.04 0.40 3.35
C THR A 91 6.42 -0.16 3.14
N TRP A 92 6.48 -1.40 2.66
CA TRP A 92 7.72 -2.05 2.23
C TRP A 92 7.62 -2.28 0.73
N ASP A 93 8.66 -2.01 -0.03
CA ASP A 93 8.78 -2.38 -1.45
C ASP A 93 9.49 -3.75 -1.60
N ASP A 94 10.45 -4.03 -0.72
CA ASP A 94 11.13 -5.30 -0.53
C ASP A 94 11.42 -5.57 0.97
N LEU A 95 12.39 -6.44 1.31
CA LEU A 95 12.76 -6.75 2.70
C LEU A 95 13.68 -5.70 3.36
N HIS A 96 14.05 -4.63 2.64
CA HIS A 96 15.17 -3.74 2.97
C HIS A 96 14.82 -2.25 2.88
N THR A 97 13.81 -1.87 2.10
CA THR A 97 13.38 -0.48 1.97
C THR A 97 11.98 -0.27 2.53
N CYS A 98 11.83 0.83 3.27
CA CYS A 98 10.57 1.23 3.89
C CYS A 98 10.20 2.62 3.39
N ASP A 99 9.01 2.74 2.81
CA ASP A 99 8.48 4.02 2.37
C ASP A 99 7.43 4.56 3.34
N LEU A 100 7.35 5.89 3.42
CA LEU A 100 6.23 6.58 4.03
C LEU A 100 5.24 7.02 2.95
N VAL A 101 4.04 6.44 2.99
CA VAL A 101 2.94 6.88 2.13
C VAL A 101 2.03 7.81 2.90
N SER A 102 1.60 8.87 2.22
CA SER A 102 0.57 9.78 2.68
C SER A 102 -0.68 9.68 1.82
N PHE A 103 -1.81 9.83 2.49
CA PHE A 103 -3.12 9.90 1.89
C PHE A 103 -3.82 11.14 2.45
N ASN A 104 -4.13 12.10 1.58
CA ASN A 104 -4.95 13.24 1.96
C ASN A 104 -6.40 12.78 2.09
N ILE A 105 -6.97 12.84 3.29
CA ILE A 105 -8.30 12.28 3.56
C ILE A 105 -9.38 13.03 2.78
N ARG A 106 -9.23 14.34 2.59
CA ARG A 106 -10.21 15.15 1.87
C ARG A 106 -10.11 14.98 0.37
N SER A 107 -8.94 15.23 -0.22
CA SER A 107 -8.75 15.16 -1.68
C SER A 107 -8.69 13.73 -2.20
N GLU A 108 -8.48 12.74 -1.32
CA GLU A 108 -8.33 11.32 -1.65
C GLU A 108 -7.09 11.04 -2.52
N GLU A 109 -6.10 11.93 -2.46
CA GLU A 109 -4.86 11.79 -3.20
C GLU A 109 -3.80 11.06 -2.37
N LEU A 110 -3.10 10.12 -3.02
CA LEU A 110 -1.95 9.43 -2.45
C LEU A 110 -0.65 10.07 -2.92
N SER A 111 0.34 10.12 -2.04
CA SER A 111 1.70 10.52 -2.37
C SER A 111 2.71 9.71 -1.56
N MET A 112 3.72 9.19 -2.24
CA MET A 112 4.90 8.58 -1.63
C MET A 112 5.89 9.69 -1.28
N MET A 113 6.27 9.80 -0.01
CA MET A 113 7.01 10.98 0.45
C MET A 113 8.48 10.72 0.79
N LEU A 114 8.85 9.52 1.22
CA LEU A 114 10.22 9.24 1.65
C LEU A 114 10.54 7.76 1.53
N GLU A 115 11.63 7.45 0.85
CA GLU A 115 12.29 6.14 0.83
C GLU A 115 13.34 6.13 1.95
N MET A 116 13.11 5.33 2.99
CA MET A 116 14.04 5.17 4.11
C MET A 116 14.88 3.91 3.87
N GLY A 117 16.05 4.08 3.25
CA GLY A 117 17.05 3.01 3.18
C GLY A 117 17.64 2.69 4.55
N TYR A 118 17.89 1.41 4.85
CA TYR A 118 18.62 1.02 6.05
C TYR A 118 20.02 1.64 6.08
N ILE A 119 20.33 2.42 7.13
CA ILE A 119 21.73 2.64 7.53
C ILE A 119 22.17 1.33 8.17
N SER A 120 23.00 0.55 7.49
CA SER A 120 23.65 -0.61 8.09
C SER A 120 24.45 -0.14 9.32
N LEU A 121 23.90 -0.38 10.50
CA LEU A 121 24.65 -0.38 11.74
C LEU A 121 25.65 -1.53 11.63
N THR A 122 26.80 -1.26 11.02
CA THR A 122 27.95 -2.15 11.14
C THR A 122 28.31 -2.17 12.62
N SER A 123 28.04 -3.31 13.27
CA SER A 123 28.59 -3.56 14.59
C SER A 123 30.11 -3.48 14.45
N SER A 124 30.70 -2.59 15.26
CA SER A 124 32.15 -2.39 15.39
C SER A 124 32.78 -3.53 16.18
#